data_AF-A0A947G0K3-F1
#
_entry.id   AF-A0A947G0K3-F1
#
_cell.length_a   1.000
_cell.length_b   1.000
_cell.length_c   1.000
_cell.angle_alpha   90.00
_cell.angle_beta   90.00
_cell.angle_gamma   90.00
#
_symmetry.space_group_name_H-M   'P 1'
#
loop_
_entity.id
_entity.type
_entity.pdbx_description
1 polymer ?
#
loop_
_entity_poly.entity_id
_entity_poly.type
_entity_poly.pdbx_seq_one_letter_code
_entity_poly.pdbx_strand_id
1 'polypeptide(L)' 'MADKLHIIDGILALNPTAGKDWLERFDLPALRRYHHHLEHALEPRGSFWFRDAETPAVVTRAPAA' A
#
# COMPACT_ATOMS: atom_id res chain seq x y z
N MET A 1 10.70 20.51 -15.57
CA MET A 1 9.93 20.72 -14.31
C MET A 1 8.53 20.12 -14.33
N ALA A 2 7.78 20.13 -15.45
CA ALA A 2 6.41 19.58 -15.51
C ALA A 2 6.30 18.10 -15.09
N ASP A 3 7.31 17.29 -15.42
CA ASP A 3 7.33 15.86 -15.15
C ASP A 3 7.32 15.51 -13.64
N LYS A 4 7.96 16.35 -12.80
CA LYS A 4 8.02 16.13 -11.36
C LYS A 4 6.68 16.42 -10.68
N LEU A 5 6.05 17.53 -11.04
CA LEU A 5 4.72 17.89 -10.54
C LEU A 5 3.68 16.85 -10.93
N HIS A 6 3.75 16.30 -12.15
CA HIS A 6 2.85 15.25 -12.61
C HIS A 6 2.99 13.96 -11.78
N ILE A 7 4.22 13.53 -11.48
CA ILE A 7 4.46 12.36 -10.63
C ILE A 7 3.96 12.60 -9.19
N ILE A 8 4.17 13.80 -8.63
CA ILE A 8 3.70 14.15 -7.29
C ILE A 8 2.17 14.10 -7.22
N ASP A 9 1.48 14.61 -8.24
CA ASP A 9 0.03 14.56 -8.32
C ASP A 9 -0.49 13.11 -8.35
N GLY A 10 0.15 12.24 -9.15
CA GLY A 10 -0.15 10.81 -9.17
C GLY A 10 0.07 10.13 -7.81
N ILE A 11 1.17 10.45 -7.12
CA ILE A 11 1.45 9.93 -5.78
C ILE A 11 0.36 10.38 -4.79
N LEU A 12 -0.08 11.64 -4.85
CA LEU A 12 -1.12 12.17 -3.97
C LEU A 12 -2.50 11.55 -4.24
N ALA A 13 -2.80 11.22 -5.50
CA ALA A 13 -4.03 10.52 -5.86
C ALA A 13 -4.05 9.08 -5.27
N LEU A 14 -2.91 8.40 -5.23
CA LEU A 14 -2.79 7.04 -4.66
C LEU A 14 -2.63 7.05 -3.13
N ASN A 15 -1.94 8.06 -2.59
CA ASN A 15 -1.66 8.21 -1.16
C ASN A 15 -1.89 9.67 -0.71
N PRO A 16 -3.14 10.05 -0.39
CA PRO A 16 -3.47 11.43 0.02
C PRO A 16 -2.87 11.84 1.37
N THR A 17 -2.32 10.89 2.13
CA THR A 17 -1.63 11.17 3.40
C THR A 17 -0.19 11.64 3.21
N ALA A 18 0.39 11.47 2.02
CA ALA A 18 1.71 11.99 1.71
C ALA A 18 1.66 13.53 1.60
N GLY A 19 2.51 14.23 2.35
CA GLY A 19 2.59 15.68 2.25
C GLY A 19 3.28 16.13 0.95
N LYS A 20 2.67 17.06 0.21
CA LYS A 20 3.27 17.61 -1.01
C LYS A 20 4.65 18.23 -0.78
N ASP A 21 4.80 19.03 0.28
CA ASP A 21 6.08 19.66 0.67
C ASP A 21 7.19 18.63 0.95
N TRP A 22 6.80 17.47 1.48
CA TRP A 22 7.73 16.36 1.71
C TRP A 22 8.16 15.71 0.39
N LEU A 23 7.23 15.47 -0.54
CA LEU A 23 7.51 14.91 -1.86
C LEU A 23 8.39 15.82 -2.73
N GLU A 24 8.24 17.15 -2.59
CA GLU A 24 9.04 18.11 -3.34
C GLU A 24 10.54 18.05 -3.00
N ARG A 25 10.92 17.51 -1.83
CA ARG A 25 12.31 17.34 -1.40
C ARG A 25 13.05 16.23 -2.14
N PHE A 26 12.33 15.34 -2.81
CA PHE A 26 12.92 14.20 -3.51
C PHE A 26 13.21 14.49 -4.98
N ASP A 27 14.23 13.83 -5.51
CA ASP A 27 14.52 13.87 -6.94
C ASP A 27 13.52 13.03 -7.74
N LEU A 28 13.37 13.41 -9.00
CA LEU A 28 12.44 12.77 -9.94
C LEU A 28 12.60 11.23 -10.04
N PRO A 29 13.81 10.64 -10.07
CA PRO A 29 13.95 9.18 -10.10
C PRO A 29 13.43 8.49 -8.84
N ALA A 30 13.59 9.12 -7.67
CA ALA A 30 13.07 8.58 -6.41
C ALA A 30 11.55 8.64 -6.37
N LEU A 31 10.97 9.75 -6.84
CA LEU A 31 9.52 9.90 -6.97
C LEU A 31 8.91 8.88 -7.94
N ARG A 32 9.54 8.62 -9.09
CA ARG A 32 9.09 7.55 -10.02
C ARG A 32 9.07 6.18 -9.38
N ARG A 33 10.13 5.81 -8.65
CA ARG A 33 10.19 4.52 -7.93
C ARG A 33 9.09 4.41 -6.89
N TYR A 34 8.85 5.50 -6.16
CA TYR A 34 7.81 5.52 -5.13
C TYR A 34 6.41 5.41 -5.74
N HIS A 35 6.11 6.14 -6.82
CA HIS A 35 4.86 6.02 -7.56
C HIS A 35 4.63 4.59 -8.05
N HIS A 36 5.62 4.01 -8.72
CA HIS A 36 5.56 2.62 -9.20
C HIS A 36 5.31 1.62 -8.06
N HIS A 37 5.96 1.82 -6.91
CA HIS A 37 5.73 0.99 -5.75
C HIS A 37 4.28 1.08 -5.23
N LEU A 38 3.70 2.29 -5.18
CA LEU A 38 2.32 2.51 -4.77
C LEU A 38 1.33 1.82 -5.71
N GLU A 39 1.55 1.92 -7.03
CA GLU A 39 0.73 1.25 -8.04
C GLU A 39 0.69 -0.27 -7.82
N HIS A 40 1.84 -0.90 -7.51
CA HIS A 40 1.91 -2.33 -7.20
C HIS A 40 1.38 -2.70 -5.81
N ALA A 41 1.45 -1.79 -4.82
CA ALA A 41 0.93 -2.07 -3.48
C ALA A 41 -0.60 -2.04 -3.43
N LEU A 42 -1.24 -1.30 -4.35
CA LEU A 42 -2.68 -1.17 -4.49
C LEU A 42 -3.32 -2.28 -5.32
N GLU A 43 -2.54 -3.03 -6.11
CA GLU A 43 -3.06 -4.25 -6.70
C GLU A 43 -3.53 -5.19 -5.59
N PRO A 44 -4.72 -5.81 -5.71
CA PRO A 44 -5.14 -6.83 -4.78
C PRO A 44 -4.05 -7.89 -4.73
N ARG A 45 -3.34 -7.96 -3.60
CA ARG A 45 -2.32 -8.99 -3.37
C ARG A 45 -3.02 -10.31 -3.61
N GLY A 46 -2.69 -10.95 -4.74
CA GLY A 46 -3.37 -12.16 -5.19
C GLY A 46 -3.50 -13.12 -4.02
N SER A 47 -4.75 -13.49 -3.73
CA SER A 47 -5.21 -14.21 -2.54
C SER A 47 -5.39 -13.36 -1.28
N PHE A 48 -6.65 -12.99 -1.01
CA PHE A 48 -7.09 -12.55 0.31
C PHE A 48 -7.52 -13.76 1.14
N TRP A 49 -7.04 -13.84 2.38
CA TRP A 49 -7.55 -14.80 3.35
C TRP A 49 -8.94 -14.35 3.80
N PHE A 50 -9.99 -14.90 3.20
CA PHE A 50 -11.34 -14.73 3.69
C PHE A 50 -11.53 -15.66 4.90
N ARG A 51 -11.74 -15.09 6.09
CA ARG A 51 -12.15 -15.89 7.24
C ARG A 51 -13.63 -16.15 7.11
N ASP A 52 -13.99 -17.41 6.93
CA ASP A 52 -15.36 -17.83 7.14
C ASP A 52 -15.70 -17.60 8.63
N ALA A 53 -16.75 -16.82 8.90
CA ALA A 53 -17.10 -16.35 10.24
C ALA A 53 -17.45 -17.50 11.20
N GLU A 54 -17.59 -18.72 10.69
CA GLU A 54 -17.95 -19.92 11.43
C GLU A 54 -16.77 -20.58 12.17
N THR A 55 -15.51 -20.14 11.96
CA THR A 55 -14.35 -20.81 12.59
C THR A 55 -13.52 -19.88 13.49
N PRO A 56 -13.35 -20.20 14.79
CA PRO A 56 -12.55 -19.39 15.70
C PRO A 56 -11.07 -19.38 15.31
N ALA A 57 -10.40 -18.28 15.66
CA ALA A 57 -9.04 -18.02 15.17
C ALA A 57 -7.95 -18.93 15.72
N VAL A 58 -8.25 -19.62 16.80
CA VAL A 58 -7.35 -20.51 17.53
C VAL A 58 -8.19 -21.68 18.00
N VAL A 59 -7.85 -22.89 17.57
CA VAL A 59 -8.41 -24.12 18.11
C VAL A 59 -7.40 -24.67 19.11
N THR A 60 -7.78 -24.73 20.39
CA THR A 60 -6.99 -25.39 21.43
C THR A 60 -7.43 -26.85 21.55
N ARG A 61 -6.46 -27.77 21.60
CA ARG A 61 -6.73 -29.21 21.82
C ARG A 61 -7.19 -29.41 23.26
N ALA A 62 -8.38 -29.97 23.46
CA ALA A 62 -8.82 -30.43 24.78
C ALA A 62 -7.96 -31.63 25.23
N PRO A 63 -7.55 -31.71 26.51
CA PRO A 63 -6.89 -32.91 27.03
C PRO A 63 -7.86 -34.11 27.01
N ALA A 64 -7.33 -35.30 26.75
CA ALA A 64 -8.10 -36.53 26.82
C ALA A 64 -8.48 -36.82 28.28
N ALA A 65 -9.75 -37.14 28.52
CA ALA A 65 -10.27 -37.54 29.83
C ALA A 65 -9.79 -38.93 30.25
#